data_AF-A0A371PN88-F1
#
_entry.id   AF-A0A371PN88-F1
#
_cell.length_a   1.000
_cell.length_b   1.000
_cell.length_c   1.000
_cell.angle_alpha   90.00
_cell.angle_beta   90.00
_cell.angle_gamma   90.00
#
_symmetry.space_group_name_H-M   'P 1'
#
loop_
_entity.id
_entity.type
_entity.pdbx_description
1 polymer ?
#
loop_
_entity_poly.entity_id
_entity_poly.type
_entity_poly.pdbx_seq_one_letter_code
_entity_poly.pdbx_strand_id
1 'polypeptide(L)'
;MNENVELILIDHKDRTNEIEKYEIFQDKVEIQFYKSEKLYNYPSKRVALYRDPTRVSIDKQKNLYAGLPLRNVEEVLKFNRLFKVFFKSQPTQIYDADLIQFELEMDQLSNQLADPMDYWNDISQYAQIEDETEAFLRKQFSKLNAIHPESVLALYLKQE
;
A
#
# COMPACT_ATOMS: atom_id res chain seq x y z
N MET A 1 11.77 -6.28 12.84
CA MET A 1 11.02 -5.25 13.59
C MET A 1 9.52 -5.44 13.41
N ASN A 2 8.68 -4.78 14.20
CA ASN A 2 7.22 -4.88 14.08
C ASN A 2 6.65 -3.67 13.31
N GLU A 3 6.17 -3.93 12.08
CA GLU A 3 5.64 -2.91 11.17
C GLU A 3 4.34 -2.26 11.66
N ASN A 4 3.68 -2.85 12.66
CA ASN A 4 2.43 -2.33 13.23
C ASN A 4 2.65 -1.27 14.30
N VAL A 5 3.91 -1.07 14.74
CA VAL A 5 4.27 -0.13 15.82
C VAL A 5 5.39 0.82 15.43
N GLU A 6 6.20 0.46 14.42
CA GLU A 6 7.30 1.29 13.95
C GLU A 6 7.34 1.36 12.42
N LEU A 7 7.86 2.47 11.90
CA LEU A 7 8.22 2.66 10.51
C LEU A 7 9.64 3.23 10.42
N ILE A 8 10.51 2.50 9.72
CA ILE A 8 11.92 2.85 9.54
C ILE A 8 12.20 3.06 8.06
N LEU A 9 12.51 4.30 7.68
CA LEU A 9 12.92 4.65 6.32
C LEU A 9 14.42 4.84 6.25
N ILE A 10 15.04 4.22 5.24
CA ILE A 10 16.43 4.48 4.86
C ILE A 10 16.40 5.04 3.45
N ASP A 11 16.90 6.26 3.26
CA ASP A 11 16.85 6.97 1.97
C ASP A 11 15.43 7.03 1.38
N HIS A 12 14.45 7.35 2.22
CA HIS A 12 13.03 7.43 1.86
C HIS A 12 12.37 6.11 1.43
N LYS A 13 13.05 4.96 1.59
CA LYS A 13 12.47 3.65 1.33
C LYS A 13 12.12 2.95 2.63
N ASP A 14 10.93 2.34 2.69
CA ASP A 14 10.56 1.46 3.80
C ASP A 14 11.51 0.27 3.85
N ARG A 15 12.19 0.09 4.98
CA ARG A 15 13.06 -1.07 5.25
C ARG A 15 12.69 -1.76 6.56
N THR A 16 11.54 -1.44 7.13
CA THR A 16 11.14 -1.87 8.47
C THR A 16 11.16 -3.40 8.63
N ASN A 17 10.63 -4.13 7.64
CA ASN A 17 10.59 -5.59 7.65
C ASN A 17 11.96 -6.26 7.43
N GLU A 18 12.94 -5.53 6.91
CA GLU A 18 14.29 -6.06 6.68
C GLU A 18 15.20 -5.90 7.90
N ILE A 19 14.85 -5.01 8.83
CA ILE A 19 15.68 -4.64 9.98
C ILE A 19 15.41 -5.58 11.15
N GLU A 20 16.50 -6.14 11.67
CA GLU A 20 16.50 -6.96 12.87
C GLU A 20 16.61 -6.09 14.12
N LYS A 21 17.60 -5.19 14.16
CA LYS A 21 17.82 -4.25 15.26
C LYS A 21 18.51 -2.98 14.77
N TYR A 22 18.37 -1.89 15.53
CA TYR A 22 19.09 -0.64 15.29
C TYR A 22 19.47 0.05 16.60
N GLU A 23 20.54 0.84 16.55
CA GLU A 23 21.00 1.69 17.64
C GLU A 23 21.21 3.12 17.14
N ILE A 24 20.75 4.10 17.92
CA ILE A 24 20.85 5.51 17.58
C ILE A 24 22.04 6.10 18.34
N PHE A 25 22.96 6.71 17.59
CA PHE A 25 24.04 7.54 18.10
C PHE A 25 23.80 9.00 17.68
N GLN A 26 24.61 9.93 18.17
CA GLN A 26 24.39 11.37 17.95
C GLN A 26 24.29 11.75 16.46
N ASP A 27 25.16 11.21 15.61
CA ASP A 27 25.28 11.58 14.19
C ASP A 27 24.95 10.43 13.22
N LYS A 28 24.77 9.22 13.75
CA LYS A 28 24.55 8.02 12.96
C LYS A 28 23.55 7.07 13.61
N VAL A 29 22.94 6.23 12.78
CA VAL A 29 22.12 5.09 13.17
C VAL A 29 22.82 3.84 12.66
N GLU A 30 23.06 2.92 13.56
CA GLU A 30 23.60 1.60 13.23
C GLU A 30 22.46 0.61 13.05
N ILE A 31 22.46 -0.14 11.95
CA ILE A 31 21.35 -1.01 11.55
C ILE A 31 21.89 -2.41 11.24
N GLN A 32 21.27 -3.43 11.82
CA GLN A 32 21.46 -4.83 11.48
C GLN A 32 20.23 -5.33 10.70
N PHE A 33 20.46 -6.00 9.57
CA PHE A 33 19.40 -6.59 8.75
C PHE A 33 19.27 -8.09 9.02
N TYR A 34 18.07 -8.67 8.93
CA TYR A 34 17.83 -10.09 9.24
C TYR A 34 18.71 -11.08 8.45
N LYS A 35 19.14 -10.70 7.24
CA LYS A 35 19.97 -11.56 6.38
C LYS A 35 21.48 -11.30 6.53
N SER A 36 21.89 -10.51 7.53
CA SER A 36 23.29 -10.16 7.72
C SER A 36 23.63 -9.87 9.18
N GLU A 37 24.69 -10.51 9.67
CA GLU A 37 25.29 -10.15 10.97
C GLU A 37 26.08 -8.83 10.91
N LYS A 38 26.23 -8.25 9.72
CA LYS A 38 26.95 -6.98 9.55
C LYS A 38 26.11 -5.81 10.05
N LEU A 39 26.79 -4.91 10.74
CA LEU A 39 26.26 -3.64 11.20
C LEU A 39 26.55 -2.56 10.16
N TYR A 40 25.49 -1.91 9.67
CA TYR A 40 25.55 -0.85 8.67
C TYR A 40 25.37 0.50 9.35
N ASN A 41 26.30 1.40 9.11
CA ASN A 41 26.26 2.75 9.67
C ASN A 41 25.65 3.72 8.64
N TYR A 42 24.55 4.36 9.03
CA TYR A 42 23.89 5.39 8.24
C TYR A 42 23.93 6.72 8.99
N PRO A 43 24.26 7.85 8.34
CA PRO A 43 24.05 9.18 8.92
C PRO A 43 22.59 9.36 9.35
N SER A 44 22.35 9.98 10.52
CA SER A 44 20.99 10.16 11.06
C SER A 44 20.04 10.88 10.08
N LYS A 45 20.57 11.79 9.24
CA LYS A 45 19.79 12.49 8.19
C LYS A 45 19.22 11.57 7.10
N ARG A 46 19.75 10.36 6.94
CA ARG A 46 19.29 9.37 5.94
C ARG A 46 18.27 8.39 6.51
N VAL A 47 18.06 8.43 7.83
CA VAL A 47 17.18 7.50 8.55
C VAL A 47 16.04 8.28 9.17
N ALA A 48 14.80 7.95 8.79
CA ALA A 48 13.61 8.47 9.45
C ALA A 48 12.96 7.35 10.28
N LEU A 49 12.76 7.62 11.57
CA LEU A 49 12.15 6.70 12.52
C LEU A 49 10.83 7.28 12.98
N TYR A 50 9.76 6.53 12.79
CA TYR A 50 8.43 6.87 13.29
C TYR A 50 7.94 5.72 14.17
N ARG A 51 7.31 6.07 15.30
CA ARG A 51 6.75 5.12 16.26
C ARG A 51 5.33 5.52 16.61
N ASP A 52 4.62 4.60 17.25
CA ASP A 52 3.29 4.79 17.81
C ASP A 52 2.26 5.27 16.76
N PRO A 53 2.02 4.44 15.71
CA PRO A 53 1.08 4.81 14.68
C PRO A 53 -0.34 4.92 15.24
N THR A 54 -1.11 5.82 14.65
CA THR A 54 -2.56 5.82 14.83
C THR A 54 -3.20 4.92 13.78
N ARG A 55 -3.96 3.91 14.22
CA ARG A 55 -4.77 3.08 13.33
C ARG A 55 -5.92 3.90 12.77
N VAL A 56 -6.09 3.88 11.46
CA VAL A 56 -7.24 4.51 10.79
C VAL A 56 -8.29 3.42 10.54
N SER A 57 -9.54 3.68 10.94
CA SER A 57 -10.65 2.75 10.70
C SER A 57 -11.07 2.82 9.23
N ILE A 58 -11.04 1.67 8.55
CA ILE A 58 -11.35 1.53 7.11
C ILE A 58 -12.80 1.10 6.87
N ASP A 59 -13.49 0.58 7.90
CA ASP A 59 -14.78 -0.12 7.80
C ASP A 59 -15.96 0.74 7.30
N LYS A 60 -15.75 2.03 7.04
CA LYS A 60 -16.80 2.99 6.63
C LYS A 60 -16.37 4.01 5.57
N GLN A 61 -15.17 3.86 4.97
CA GLN A 61 -14.58 4.90 4.13
C GLN A 61 -13.94 4.31 2.88
N LYS A 62 -14.18 4.94 1.72
CA LYS A 62 -13.34 4.69 0.55
C LYS A 62 -12.03 5.43 0.77
N ASN A 63 -10.94 4.68 0.93
CA ASN A 63 -9.61 5.26 1.02
C ASN A 63 -9.23 5.81 -0.36
N LEU A 64 -9.03 7.12 -0.50
CA LEU A 64 -8.56 7.74 -1.73
C LEU A 64 -7.11 8.20 -1.56
N TYR A 65 -6.24 7.90 -2.52
CA TYR A 65 -4.93 8.55 -2.62
C TYR A 65 -4.88 9.38 -3.89
N ALA A 66 -4.64 10.68 -3.76
CA ALA A 66 -4.65 11.64 -4.86
C ALA A 66 -5.93 11.55 -5.74
N GLY A 67 -7.10 11.37 -5.10
CA GLY A 67 -8.38 11.22 -5.79
C GLY A 67 -8.63 9.84 -6.44
N LEU A 68 -7.73 8.87 -6.23
CA LEU A 68 -7.87 7.50 -6.74
C LEU A 68 -8.32 6.55 -5.65
N PRO A 69 -9.36 5.72 -5.87
CA PRO A 69 -9.79 4.74 -4.88
C PRO A 69 -8.70 3.70 -4.70
N LEU A 70 -8.23 3.52 -3.46
CA LEU A 70 -7.37 2.43 -3.03
C LEU A 70 -8.22 1.20 -2.74
N ARG A 71 -8.09 0.18 -3.57
CA ARG A 71 -8.77 -1.11 -3.40
C ARG A 71 -7.90 -2.09 -2.60
N ASN A 72 -8.53 -3.13 -2.06
CA ASN A 72 -7.88 -4.24 -1.33
C ASN A 72 -7.06 -3.81 -0.11
N VAL A 73 -7.39 -2.66 0.49
CA VAL A 73 -6.76 -2.18 1.71
C VAL A 73 -7.26 -3.00 2.91
N GLU A 74 -6.33 -3.52 3.70
CA GLU A 74 -6.58 -4.31 4.90
C GLU A 74 -6.39 -3.48 6.17
N GLU A 75 -5.30 -2.70 6.23
CA GLU A 75 -4.98 -1.85 7.38
C GLU A 75 -4.30 -0.56 6.91
N VAL A 76 -4.56 0.55 7.61
CA VAL A 76 -3.89 1.84 7.38
C VAL A 76 -3.36 2.34 8.71
N LEU A 77 -2.04 2.57 8.75
CA LEU A 77 -1.34 3.12 9.91
C LEU A 77 -0.85 4.52 9.58
N LYS A 78 -1.22 5.49 10.42
CA LYS A 78 -0.73 6.87 10.32
C LYS A 78 0.50 7.07 11.20
N PHE A 79 1.63 7.35 10.56
CA PHE A 79 2.88 7.76 11.19
C PHE A 79 3.12 9.24 10.91
N ASN A 80 2.64 10.11 11.80
CA ASN A 80 2.73 11.58 11.62
C ASN A 80 2.12 12.05 10.27
N ARG A 81 2.97 12.44 9.29
CA ARG A 81 2.56 12.87 7.94
C ARG A 81 2.65 11.77 6.88
N LEU A 82 2.84 10.52 7.29
CA LEU A 82 2.90 9.38 6.38
C LEU A 82 1.81 8.38 6.73
N PHE A 83 1.20 7.79 5.72
CA PHE A 83 0.37 6.61 5.87
C PHE A 83 1.12 5.40 5.34
N LYS A 84 1.15 4.33 6.13
CA LYS A 84 1.54 3.00 5.68
C LYS A 84 0.28 2.20 5.44
N VAL A 85 0.09 1.74 4.21
CA VAL A 85 -1.09 1.00 3.78
C VAL A 85 -0.70 -0.45 3.56
N PHE A 86 -1.46 -1.33 4.19
CA PHE A 86 -1.34 -2.78 4.07
C PHE A 86 -2.43 -3.28 3.11
N PHE A 87 -2.03 -4.09 2.14
CA PHE A 87 -2.92 -4.65 1.13
C PHE A 87 -3.00 -6.17 1.29
N LYS A 88 -4.17 -6.75 0.98
CA LYS A 88 -4.41 -8.20 1.10
C LYS A 88 -3.45 -9.09 0.30
N SER A 89 -2.87 -8.58 -0.79
CA SER A 89 -2.09 -9.41 -1.73
C SER A 89 -0.84 -8.73 -2.28
N GLN A 90 -0.41 -7.62 -1.66
CA GLN A 90 0.75 -6.85 -2.11
C GLN A 90 1.62 -6.37 -0.95
N PRO A 91 2.90 -6.05 -1.22
CA PRO A 91 3.75 -5.37 -0.25
C PRO A 91 3.11 -4.07 0.23
N THR A 92 3.45 -3.68 1.45
CA THR A 92 3.04 -2.41 2.03
C THR A 92 3.56 -1.24 1.20
N GLN A 93 2.80 -0.14 1.19
CA GLN A 93 3.21 1.09 0.51
C GLN A 93 3.06 2.29 1.44
N ILE A 94 3.90 3.30 1.19
CA ILE A 94 3.91 4.56 1.95
C ILE A 94 3.35 5.65 1.08
N TYR A 95 2.45 6.43 1.68
CA TYR A 95 1.76 7.54 1.05
C TYR A 95 1.90 8.79 1.91
N ASP A 96 1.93 9.95 1.26
CA ASP A 96 1.88 11.24 1.97
C ASP A 96 0.47 11.45 2.55
N ALA A 97 0.41 11.86 3.81
CA ALA A 97 -0.84 12.12 4.49
C ALA A 97 -1.64 13.28 3.90
N ASP A 98 -0.99 14.24 3.27
CA ASP A 98 -1.67 15.37 2.64
C ASP A 98 -2.37 14.98 1.33
N LEU A 99 -1.99 13.83 0.77
CA LEU A 99 -2.54 13.31 -0.49
C LEU A 99 -3.58 12.20 -0.27
N ILE A 100 -3.67 11.62 0.94
CA ILE A 100 -4.75 10.70 1.27
C ILE A 100 -5.99 11.48 1.70
N GLN A 101 -7.09 11.24 1.00
CA GLN A 101 -8.41 11.74 1.35
C GLN A 101 -9.26 10.57 1.81
N PHE A 102 -9.95 10.74 2.93
CA PHE A 102 -10.91 9.77 3.44
C PHE A 102 -12.30 10.35 3.17
N GLU A 103 -12.92 9.93 2.07
CA GLU A 103 -14.29 10.33 1.76
C GLU A 103 -15.28 9.41 2.46
N LEU A 104 -16.21 10.03 3.21
CA LEU A 104 -17.46 9.39 3.61
C LEU A 104 -18.26 9.16 2.33
N GLU A 105 -18.78 7.96 2.14
CA GLU A 105 -19.52 7.55 0.93
C GLU A 105 -20.43 8.65 0.39
N MET A 106 -20.03 9.29 -0.71
CA MET A 106 -20.92 9.82 -1.75
C MET A 106 -20.10 10.17 -2.99
N ASP A 107 -19.80 9.16 -3.82
CA ASP A 107 -19.85 9.42 -5.26
C ASP A 107 -20.30 8.16 -6.00
N GLN A 108 -21.48 8.25 -6.62
CA GLN A 108 -22.15 7.14 -7.31
C GLN A 108 -21.26 6.54 -8.41
N LEU A 109 -20.38 7.35 -9.00
CA LEU A 109 -19.42 6.94 -10.02
C LEU A 109 -18.42 5.87 -9.51
N SER A 110 -17.96 5.99 -8.27
CA SER A 110 -16.98 5.08 -7.69
C SER A 110 -17.59 3.72 -7.32
N ASN A 111 -18.91 3.66 -7.07
CA ASN A 111 -19.64 2.41 -6.88
C ASN A 111 -19.91 1.72 -8.23
N GLN A 112 -20.22 2.48 -9.28
CA GLN A 112 -20.42 1.95 -10.63
C GLN A 112 -19.17 1.31 -11.24
N LEU A 113 -17.95 1.77 -10.88
CA LEU A 113 -16.70 1.18 -11.38
C LEU A 113 -16.18 0.01 -10.52
N ALA A 114 -16.66 -0.13 -9.28
CA ALA A 114 -16.28 -1.25 -8.41
C ALA A 114 -16.95 -2.54 -8.91
N ASP A 115 -18.25 -2.46 -9.22
CA ASP A 115 -19.10 -3.61 -9.56
C ASP A 115 -18.62 -4.41 -10.79
N PRO A 116 -18.30 -3.80 -11.96
CA PRO A 116 -17.85 -4.54 -13.14
C PRO A 116 -16.44 -5.11 -12.97
N MET A 117 -15.58 -4.39 -12.24
CA MET A 117 -14.18 -4.76 -12.08
C MET A 117 -14.00 -5.89 -11.06
N ASP A 118 -14.80 -5.88 -10.00
CA ASP A 118 -14.89 -6.99 -9.05
C ASP A 118 -15.48 -8.22 -9.74
N TYR A 119 -16.53 -8.04 -10.55
CA TYR A 119 -17.07 -9.10 -11.41
C TYR A 119 -16.03 -9.68 -12.38
N TRP A 120 -15.28 -8.83 -13.10
CA TRP A 120 -14.22 -9.29 -14.01
C TRP A 120 -13.10 -10.03 -13.28
N ASN A 121 -12.71 -9.56 -12.10
CA ASN A 121 -11.75 -10.26 -11.26
C ASN A 121 -12.27 -11.65 -10.85
N ASP A 122 -13.55 -11.76 -10.45
CA ASP A 122 -14.16 -13.02 -10.04
C ASP A 122 -14.27 -14.02 -11.20
N ILE A 123 -14.62 -13.58 -12.41
CA ILE A 123 -14.70 -14.48 -13.56
C ILE A 123 -13.35 -14.78 -14.20
N SER A 124 -12.32 -13.97 -13.94
CA SER A 124 -10.98 -14.15 -14.52
C SER A 124 -10.35 -15.50 -14.18
N GLN A 125 -10.77 -16.13 -13.09
CA GLN A 125 -10.33 -17.48 -12.72
C GLN A 125 -10.76 -18.56 -13.74
N TYR A 126 -11.82 -18.31 -14.49
CA TYR A 126 -12.33 -19.22 -15.53
C TYR A 126 -11.64 -19.02 -16.88
N ALA A 127 -10.84 -17.96 -17.03
CA ALA A 127 -10.06 -17.66 -18.22
C ALA A 127 -8.62 -18.22 -18.10
N GLN A 128 -8.49 -19.48 -17.67
CA GLN A 128 -7.20 -20.15 -17.62
C GLN A 128 -6.68 -20.41 -19.04
N ILE A 129 -5.43 -20.02 -19.26
CA ILE A 129 -4.66 -20.48 -20.41
C ILE A 129 -4.00 -21.79 -19.97
N GLU A 130 -4.03 -22.82 -20.83
CA GLU A 130 -3.38 -24.10 -20.56
C GLU A 130 -1.90 -23.87 -20.16
N ASP A 131 -1.43 -24.61 -19.16
CA ASP A 131 -0.08 -24.57 -18.52
C ASP A 131 0.19 -23.56 -17.38
N GLU A 132 -0.78 -22.76 -16.91
CA GLU A 132 -0.57 -21.91 -15.70
C GLU A 132 -1.32 -22.41 -14.45
N THR A 133 -0.63 -22.45 -13.31
CA THR A 133 -1.18 -22.86 -11.99
C THR A 133 -2.17 -21.84 -11.41
N GLU A 134 -2.11 -20.59 -11.86
CA GLU A 134 -3.03 -19.50 -11.51
C GLU A 134 -3.45 -18.80 -12.81
N ALA A 135 -4.73 -18.45 -12.96
CA ALA A 135 -5.18 -17.74 -14.15
C ALA A 135 -4.45 -16.38 -14.26
N PHE A 136 -3.61 -16.21 -15.30
CA PHE A 136 -2.85 -14.99 -15.56
C PHE A 136 -3.64 -13.70 -15.31
N LEU A 137 -4.88 -13.66 -15.81
CA LEU A 137 -5.76 -12.50 -15.71
C LEU A 137 -6.11 -12.16 -14.26
N ARG A 138 -6.42 -13.17 -13.43
CA ARG A 138 -6.69 -12.98 -12.00
C ARG A 138 -5.51 -12.30 -11.29
N LYS A 139 -4.29 -12.72 -11.62
CA LYS A 139 -3.06 -12.12 -11.09
C LYS A 139 -2.84 -10.69 -11.57
N GLN A 140 -3.30 -10.30 -12.75
CA GLN A 140 -3.20 -8.92 -13.21
C GLN A 140 -4.30 -8.04 -12.60
N PHE A 141 -5.53 -8.53 -12.54
CA PHE A 141 -6.66 -7.81 -11.92
C PHE A 141 -6.42 -7.55 -10.43
N SER A 142 -5.89 -8.53 -9.69
CA SER A 142 -5.54 -8.35 -8.27
C SER A 142 -4.47 -7.29 -8.02
N LYS A 143 -3.76 -6.86 -9.07
CA LYS A 143 -2.77 -5.77 -8.96
C LYS A 143 -3.33 -4.37 -9.20
N LEU A 144 -4.53 -4.26 -9.76
CA LEU A 144 -5.14 -2.98 -10.11
C LEU A 144 -5.83 -2.37 -8.88
N ASN A 145 -5.05 -1.73 -8.01
CA ASN A 145 -5.56 -1.13 -6.78
C ASN A 145 -6.17 0.25 -6.96
N ALA A 146 -5.80 0.96 -8.03
CA ALA A 146 -6.26 2.31 -8.34
C ALA A 146 -6.36 2.47 -9.86
N ILE A 147 -7.48 3.00 -10.33
CA ILE A 147 -7.71 3.31 -11.75
C ILE A 147 -7.80 4.83 -11.87
N HIS A 148 -6.93 5.43 -12.69
CA HIS A 148 -6.98 6.86 -12.94
C HIS A 148 -8.29 7.24 -13.63
N PRO A 149 -9.02 8.29 -13.19
CA PRO A 149 -10.35 8.64 -13.72
C PRO A 149 -10.33 9.05 -15.20
N GLU A 150 -9.18 9.48 -15.69
CA GLU A 150 -8.92 9.81 -17.10
C GLU A 150 -8.28 8.66 -17.89
N SER A 151 -8.05 7.49 -17.27
CA SER A 151 -7.53 6.35 -18.01
C SER A 151 -8.54 5.85 -19.04
N VAL A 152 -8.04 5.27 -20.13
CA VAL A 152 -8.90 4.62 -21.14
C VAL A 152 -9.81 3.57 -20.50
N LEU A 153 -9.29 2.85 -19.50
CA LEU A 153 -10.07 1.87 -18.73
C LEU A 153 -11.20 2.53 -17.94
N ALA A 154 -10.96 3.65 -17.25
CA ALA A 154 -12.00 4.38 -16.56
C ALA A 154 -13.06 4.97 -17.50
N LEU A 155 -12.65 5.43 -18.69
CA LEU A 155 -13.59 5.93 -19.70
C LEU A 155 -14.43 4.79 -20.29
N TYR A 156 -13.84 3.63 -20.54
CA TYR A 156 -14.53 2.44 -21.02
C TYR A 156 -15.60 1.98 -20.02
N LEU A 157 -15.23 1.86 -18.75
CA LEU A 157 -16.14 1.43 -17.68
C LEU A 157 -17.27 2.43 -17.38
N LYS A 158 -17.16 3.69 -17.82
CA LYS A 158 -18.23 4.70 -17.68
C LYS A 158 -19.26 4.64 -18.81
N GLN A 159 -19.01 3.88 -19.88
CA GLN A 159 -19.86 3.80 -21.06
C GLN A 159 -20.83 2.60 -21.03
N GLU A 160 -20.71 1.70 -20.04
CA GLU A 160 -21.69 0.63 -19.73
C GLU A 160 -22.73 1.11 -18.72
#